data_AF-A0A3B9UW41-F1
#
_entry.id   AF-A0A3B9UW41-F1
#
_cell.length_a   1.000
_cell.length_b   1.000
_cell.length_c   1.000
_cell.angle_alpha   90.00
_cell.angle_beta   90.00
_cell.angle_gamma   90.00
#
_symmetry.space_group_name_H-M   'P 1'
#
loop_
_entity.id
_entity.type
_entity.pdbx_description
1 polymer ?
#
loop_
_entity_poly.entity_id
_entity_poly.type
_entity_poly.pdbx_seq_one_letter_code
_entity_poly.pdbx_strand_id
1 'polypeptide(L)'
;MTLIRTSDYRDIFFRESSFKKSIEIFTRLIGFIIKVLSIIIGIISSIIIYNIFNLSVAERTREFGMLRAIGISKSEIRLLVLGEGVLLGAIFIPIGILLGNLVIKIPTMPFLKYTDLSGIFYVPKSGIVLSLVIGFFSIILGVYFSAKRASSVSPIEAITSNNNLNLKGKKTKQELKSSKFLIKESSFETKMAYINLKRNKKKFINTVLSLSIIIIMFITGNYLLKAANPINRFKENFDSDFLVTTFSDTPGNGLTEENIKDLSNIKGGELLSKTKSIISILDLEEGQLTDDGKSYIKSKSRANKFVENLAEQKTYRFQSTMKGYDGKDLEKLKSNILEGKIDIKEMGNEPVAIVVQN
;
A
#
# COMPACT_ATOMS: atom_id res chain seq x y z
N MET A 1 3.43 -21.49 -25.05
CA MET A 1 3.63 -22.75 -25.79
C MET A 1 2.44 -22.90 -26.71
N THR A 2 2.63 -22.64 -28.00
CA THR A 2 1.58 -22.62 -29.01
C THR A 2 1.34 -24.06 -29.47
N LEU A 3 0.29 -24.70 -28.95
CA LEU A 3 -0.11 -26.03 -29.41
C LEU A 3 -0.79 -25.90 -30.78
N ILE A 4 -0.26 -26.66 -31.74
CA ILE A 4 -0.74 -26.73 -33.12
C ILE A 4 -2.14 -27.34 -33.11
N ARG A 5 -3.11 -26.63 -33.69
CA ARG A 5 -4.52 -27.06 -33.84
C ARG A 5 -4.60 -28.28 -34.77
N THR A 6 -4.73 -29.48 -34.20
CA THR A 6 -5.30 -30.64 -34.91
C THR A 6 -6.79 -30.38 -35.19
N SER A 7 -7.26 -30.87 -36.34
CA SER A 7 -8.57 -30.57 -36.95
C SER A 7 -9.78 -30.88 -36.08
N ASP A 8 -9.64 -31.78 -35.11
CA ASP A 8 -10.77 -32.38 -34.38
C ASP A 8 -11.30 -31.52 -33.24
N TYR A 9 -10.66 -30.39 -32.96
CA TYR A 9 -11.03 -29.46 -31.88
C TYR A 9 -11.28 -28.03 -32.38
N ARG A 10 -11.51 -27.82 -33.68
CA ARG A 10 -11.75 -26.48 -34.26
C ARG A 10 -12.94 -25.74 -33.62
N ASP A 11 -13.96 -26.47 -33.21
CA ASP A 11 -15.20 -25.91 -32.68
C ASP A 11 -15.27 -25.91 -31.14
N ILE A 12 -14.22 -26.37 -30.46
CA ILE A 12 -14.13 -26.36 -29.01
C ILE A 12 -13.41 -25.08 -28.57
N PHE A 13 -14.19 -24.12 -28.09
CA PHE A 13 -13.68 -22.87 -27.53
C PHE A 13 -12.99 -23.14 -26.18
N PHE A 14 -11.67 -23.25 -26.19
CA PHE A 14 -10.87 -23.23 -24.96
C PHE A 14 -10.94 -21.83 -24.34
N ARG A 15 -11.80 -21.65 -23.35
CA ARG A 15 -11.82 -20.44 -22.53
C ARG A 15 -10.72 -20.58 -21.48
N GLU A 16 -9.67 -19.74 -21.54
CA GLU A 16 -8.74 -19.61 -20.42
C GLU A 16 -9.56 -19.35 -19.15
N SER A 17 -9.31 -20.10 -18.08
CA SER A 17 -10.04 -19.84 -16.83
C SER A 17 -9.64 -18.46 -16.35
N SER A 18 -10.59 -17.53 -16.41
CA SER A 18 -10.42 -16.14 -15.95
C SER A 18 -9.88 -16.11 -14.53
N PHE A 19 -10.29 -17.09 -13.71
CA PHE A 19 -9.79 -17.32 -12.37
C PHE A 19 -8.27 -17.60 -12.31
N LYS A 20 -7.72 -18.48 -13.16
CA LYS A 20 -6.26 -18.77 -13.17
C LYS A 20 -5.46 -17.54 -13.59
N LYS A 21 -5.93 -16.81 -14.60
CA LYS A 21 -5.29 -15.56 -15.05
C LYS A 21 -5.32 -14.49 -13.96
N SER A 22 -6.44 -14.35 -13.25
CA SER A 22 -6.56 -13.46 -12.10
C SER A 22 -5.61 -13.82 -10.97
N ILE A 23 -5.49 -15.11 -10.62
CA ILE A 23 -4.53 -15.58 -9.60
C ILE A 23 -3.09 -15.27 -10.03
N GLU A 24 -2.72 -15.56 -11.28
CA GLU A 24 -1.37 -15.32 -11.77
C GLU A 24 -0.99 -13.82 -11.71
N ILE A 25 -1.89 -12.95 -12.18
CA ILE A 25 -1.70 -11.49 -12.09
C ILE A 25 -1.54 -11.07 -10.63
N PHE A 26 -2.39 -11.57 -9.74
CA PHE A 26 -2.34 -11.25 -8.32
C PHE A 26 -1.03 -11.71 -7.66
N THR A 27 -0.57 -12.94 -7.93
CA THR A 27 0.71 -13.44 -7.41
C THR A 27 1.90 -12.63 -7.94
N ARG A 28 1.89 -12.25 -9.22
CA ARG A 28 2.95 -11.39 -9.80
C ARG A 28 2.97 -10.00 -9.16
N LEU A 29 1.80 -9.40 -8.94
CA LEU A 29 1.67 -8.10 -8.29
C LEU A 29 2.19 -8.15 -6.84
N ILE A 30 1.80 -9.16 -6.06
CA ILE A 30 2.33 -9.35 -4.70
C ILE A 30 3.85 -9.52 -4.72
N GLY A 31 4.37 -10.37 -5.62
CA GLY A 31 5.80 -10.57 -5.76
C GLY A 31 6.56 -9.29 -6.12
N PHE A 32 5.98 -8.43 -6.95
CA PHE A 32 6.54 -7.12 -7.27
C PHE A 32 6.57 -6.19 -6.05
N ILE A 33 5.46 -6.10 -5.31
CA ILE A 33 5.36 -5.28 -4.11
C ILE A 33 6.41 -5.72 -3.06
N ILE A 34 6.55 -7.02 -2.83
CA ILE A 34 7.55 -7.56 -1.88
C ILE A 34 8.97 -7.16 -2.29
N LYS A 35 9.32 -7.22 -3.59
CA LYS A 35 10.64 -6.79 -4.07
C LYS A 35 10.89 -5.31 -3.80
N VAL A 36 9.91 -4.46 -4.12
CA VAL A 36 10.00 -3.01 -3.89
C VAL A 36 10.16 -2.71 -2.39
N LEU A 37 9.34 -3.32 -1.54
CA LEU A 37 9.44 -3.18 -0.09
C LEU A 37 10.79 -3.66 0.44
N SER A 38 11.32 -4.76 -0.07
CA SER A 38 12.62 -5.29 0.34
C SER A 38 13.77 -4.32 0.04
N ILE A 39 13.73 -3.65 -1.12
CA ILE A 39 14.70 -2.61 -1.47
C ILE A 39 14.57 -1.41 -0.54
N ILE A 40 13.34 -0.96 -0.28
CA ILE A 40 13.08 0.15 0.64
C ILE A 40 13.63 -0.17 2.02
N ILE A 41 13.29 -1.33 2.59
CA ILE A 41 13.80 -1.78 3.89
C ILE A 41 15.33 -1.81 3.89
N GLY A 42 15.97 -2.33 2.84
CA GLY A 42 17.42 -2.37 2.73
C GLY A 42 18.08 -0.98 2.77
N ILE A 43 17.49 0.02 2.09
CA ILE A 43 17.97 1.41 2.13
C ILE A 43 17.85 1.98 3.54
N ILE A 44 16.70 1.75 4.18
CA ILE A 44 16.40 2.25 5.52
C ILE A 44 17.36 1.64 6.55
N SER A 45 17.54 0.32 6.51
CA SER A 45 18.50 -0.39 7.36
C SER A 45 19.92 0.15 7.16
N SER A 46 20.34 0.44 5.92
CA SER A 46 21.67 1.02 5.64
C SER A 46 21.87 2.37 6.33
N ILE A 47 20.85 3.23 6.31
CA ILE A 47 20.90 4.55 6.95
C ILE A 47 20.97 4.43 8.47
N ILE A 48 20.19 3.51 9.05
CA ILE A 48 20.21 3.24 10.49
C ILE A 48 21.58 2.73 10.92
N ILE A 49 22.11 1.72 10.22
CA ILE A 49 23.44 1.15 10.46
C ILE A 49 24.50 2.26 10.33
N TYR A 50 24.43 3.10 9.30
CA TYR A 50 25.33 4.23 9.13
C TYR A 50 25.34 5.14 10.36
N ASN A 51 24.18 5.52 10.89
CA ASN A 51 24.12 6.41 12.05
C ASN A 51 24.72 5.79 13.31
N ILE A 52 24.43 4.50 13.54
CA ILE A 52 24.95 3.76 14.70
C ILE A 52 26.47 3.66 14.60
N PHE A 53 27.00 3.22 13.45
CA PHE A 53 28.44 3.12 13.25
C PHE A 53 29.12 4.49 13.25
N ASN A 54 28.47 5.53 12.72
CA ASN A 54 29.03 6.88 12.73
C ASN A 54 29.10 7.44 14.16
N LEU A 55 28.16 7.08 15.05
CA LEU A 55 28.24 7.39 16.47
C LEU A 55 29.38 6.60 17.14
N SER A 56 29.40 5.28 16.96
CA SER A 56 30.46 4.40 17.52
C SER A 56 31.86 4.82 17.07
N VAL A 57 32.02 5.22 15.81
CA VAL A 57 33.29 5.72 15.29
C VAL A 57 33.65 7.06 15.92
N ALA A 58 32.67 7.95 16.13
CA ALA A 58 32.92 9.24 16.75
C ALA A 58 33.43 9.09 18.18
N GLU A 59 32.88 8.14 18.95
CA GLU A 59 33.32 7.81 20.31
C GLU A 59 34.75 7.23 20.33
N ARG A 60 35.10 6.41 19.34
CA ARG A 60 36.43 5.78 19.20
C ARG A 60 37.44 6.59 18.39
N THR A 61 37.17 7.87 18.12
CA THR A 61 38.04 8.71 17.28
C THR A 61 39.47 8.80 17.80
N ARG A 62 39.64 8.89 19.13
CA ARG A 62 40.96 8.97 19.79
C ARG A 62 41.76 7.67 19.62
N GLU A 63 41.10 6.52 19.70
CA GLU A 63 41.72 5.20 19.49
C GLU A 63 42.24 5.07 18.05
N PHE A 64 41.40 5.41 17.06
CA PHE A 64 41.83 5.43 15.66
C PHE A 64 42.98 6.42 15.41
N GLY A 65 42.97 7.57 16.09
CA GLY A 65 44.06 8.54 16.06
C GLY A 65 45.39 7.98 16.55
N MET A 66 45.37 7.25 17.67
CA MET A 66 46.56 6.58 18.22
C MET A 66 47.06 5.46 17.30
N LEU A 67 46.17 4.64 16.76
CA LEU A 67 46.51 3.60 15.78
C LEU A 67 47.20 4.20 14.53
N ARG A 68 46.69 5.34 14.04
CA ARG A 68 47.32 6.08 12.94
C ARG A 68 48.67 6.71 13.32
N ALA A 69 48.89 7.05 14.59
CA ALA A 69 50.17 7.58 15.05
C ALA A 69 51.26 6.51 15.10
N ILE A 70 50.88 5.25 15.35
CA ILE A 70 51.79 4.08 15.38
C ILE A 70 52.08 3.55 13.96
N GLY A 71 51.38 4.06 12.93
CA GLY A 71 51.70 3.80 11.51
C GLY A 71 50.61 3.06 10.73
N ILE A 72 49.44 2.78 11.32
CA ILE A 72 48.35 2.11 10.61
C ILE A 72 47.81 3.00 9.48
N SER A 73 47.64 2.42 8.30
CA SER A 73 47.13 3.11 7.12
C SER A 73 45.62 3.37 7.20
N LYS A 74 45.15 4.33 6.41
CA LYS A 74 43.72 4.66 6.29
C LYS A 74 42.89 3.47 5.79
N SER A 75 43.48 2.65 4.92
CA SER A 75 42.81 1.49 4.33
C SER A 75 42.64 0.37 5.36
N GLU A 76 43.62 0.16 6.24
CA GLU A 76 43.55 -0.83 7.31
C GLU A 76 42.51 -0.46 8.37
N ILE A 77 42.42 0.82 8.76
CA ILE A 77 41.33 1.28 9.66
C ILE A 77 39.96 1.07 9.01
N ARG A 78 39.85 1.35 7.71
CA ARG A 78 38.59 1.12 7.00
C ARG A 78 38.23 -0.36 6.97
N LEU A 79 39.21 -1.23 6.72
CA LEU A 79 39.01 -2.67 6.70
C LEU A 79 38.65 -3.22 8.08
N LEU A 80 39.26 -2.70 9.14
CA LEU A 80 38.93 -3.04 10.53
C LEU A 80 37.47 -2.72 10.84
N VAL A 81 37.01 -1.50 10.55
CA VAL A 81 35.62 -1.09 10.81
C VAL A 81 34.63 -1.86 9.92
N LEU A 82 34.99 -2.14 8.66
CA LEU A 82 34.18 -3.00 7.78
C LEU A 82 34.11 -4.44 8.31
N GLY A 83 35.22 -4.96 8.83
CA GLY A 83 35.31 -6.29 9.45
C GLY A 83 34.39 -6.42 10.66
N GLU A 84 34.36 -5.43 11.54
CA GLU A 84 33.39 -5.36 12.65
C GLU A 84 31.95 -5.48 12.14
N GLY A 85 31.61 -4.70 11.09
CA GLY A 85 30.29 -4.75 10.46
C GLY A 85 29.95 -6.13 9.90
N VAL A 86 30.88 -6.73 9.15
CA VAL A 86 30.68 -8.05 8.53
C VAL A 86 30.56 -9.15 9.58
N LEU A 87 31.36 -9.12 10.65
CA LEU A 87 31.26 -10.06 11.76
C LEU A 87 29.91 -9.99 12.46
N LEU A 88 29.44 -8.78 12.75
CA LEU A 88 28.10 -8.57 13.30
C LEU A 88 27.02 -9.08 12.33
N GLY A 89 27.17 -8.81 11.03
CA GLY A 89 26.28 -9.35 10.00
C GLY A 89 26.21 -10.87 9.95
N ALA A 90 27.37 -11.52 10.00
CA ALA A 90 27.47 -12.98 9.99
C ALA A 90 26.76 -13.63 11.18
N ILE A 91 26.73 -12.97 12.34
CA ILE A 91 26.06 -13.46 13.55
C ILE A 91 24.56 -13.13 13.51
N PHE A 92 24.20 -11.87 13.24
CA PHE A 92 22.84 -11.39 13.42
C PHE A 92 21.91 -11.62 12.22
N ILE A 93 22.43 -11.79 11.00
CA ILE A 93 21.57 -12.12 9.83
C ILE A 93 20.92 -13.51 10.00
N PRO A 94 21.65 -14.59 10.35
CA PRO A 94 21.04 -15.90 10.63
C PRO A 94 20.00 -15.84 11.76
N ILE A 95 20.31 -15.12 12.85
CA ILE A 95 19.39 -14.92 13.97
C ILE A 95 18.13 -14.20 13.49
N GLY A 96 18.27 -13.15 12.67
CA GLY A 96 17.15 -12.41 12.11
C GLY A 96 16.26 -13.26 11.19
N ILE A 97 16.85 -14.14 10.37
CA ILE A 97 16.10 -15.08 9.53
C ILE A 97 15.29 -16.04 10.39
N LEU A 98 15.90 -16.59 11.46
CA LEU A 98 15.22 -17.50 12.38
C LEU A 98 14.06 -16.81 13.11
N LEU A 99 14.31 -15.64 13.71
CA LEU A 99 13.29 -14.87 14.42
C LEU A 99 12.15 -14.42 13.49
N GLY A 100 12.47 -13.94 12.28
CA GLY A 100 11.47 -13.54 11.31
C GLY A 100 10.55 -14.70 10.91
N ASN A 101 11.10 -15.92 10.82
CA ASN A 101 10.31 -17.09 10.52
C ASN A 101 9.34 -17.45 11.67
N LEU A 102 9.82 -17.40 12.92
CA LEU A 102 9.02 -17.65 14.11
C LEU A 102 7.87 -16.63 14.24
N VAL A 103 8.17 -15.34 14.04
CA VAL A 103 7.17 -14.26 14.14
C VAL A 103 6.03 -14.43 13.13
N ILE A 104 6.31 -14.94 11.93
CA ILE A 104 5.27 -15.18 10.93
C ILE A 104 4.49 -16.47 11.23
N LYS A 105 5.17 -17.54 11.63
CA LYS A 105 4.55 -18.86 11.69
C LYS A 105 3.81 -19.15 12.99
N ILE A 106 4.27 -18.63 14.13
CA ILE A 106 3.58 -18.82 15.41
C ILE A 106 2.13 -18.30 15.35
N PRO A 107 1.85 -17.07 14.87
CA PRO A 107 0.49 -16.55 14.79
C PRO A 107 -0.35 -17.19 13.68
N THR A 108 0.28 -17.70 12.61
CA THR A 108 -0.43 -18.28 11.46
C THR A 108 -0.71 -19.77 11.61
N MET A 109 -0.10 -20.43 12.60
CA MET A 109 -0.29 -21.85 12.89
C MET A 109 -1.76 -22.29 13.05
N PRO A 110 -2.63 -21.60 13.82
CA PRO A 110 -4.03 -22.00 13.95
C PRO A 110 -4.83 -21.85 12.64
N PHE A 111 -4.42 -20.95 11.73
CA PHE A 111 -5.12 -20.69 10.47
C PHE A 111 -4.74 -21.66 9.36
N LEU A 112 -3.49 -22.15 9.36
CA LEU A 112 -2.93 -22.94 8.25
C LEU A 112 -3.05 -24.46 8.45
N LYS A 113 -3.68 -24.92 9.54
CA LYS A 113 -3.81 -26.35 9.89
C LYS A 113 -2.50 -27.12 9.73
N TYR A 114 -1.38 -26.54 10.15
CA TYR A 114 -0.12 -27.28 10.17
C TYR A 114 -0.27 -28.47 11.12
N THR A 115 -0.29 -29.68 10.58
CA THR A 115 -0.42 -30.93 11.35
C THR A 115 0.89 -31.31 12.04
N ASP A 116 2.01 -30.70 11.65
CA ASP A 116 3.35 -30.97 12.20
C ASP A 116 4.17 -29.69 12.43
N LEU A 117 5.01 -29.72 13.48
CA LEU A 117 6.00 -28.69 13.81
C LEU A 117 7.09 -28.52 12.72
N SER A 118 7.21 -29.46 11.79
CA SER A 118 8.17 -29.44 10.68
C SER A 118 7.96 -28.22 9.75
N GLY A 119 6.71 -27.78 9.58
CA GLY A 119 6.36 -26.58 8.82
C GLY A 119 6.91 -25.30 9.44
N ILE A 120 7.17 -25.27 10.76
CA ILE A 120 7.68 -24.10 11.48
C ILE A 120 9.13 -23.81 11.11
N PHE A 121 9.96 -24.81 10.85
CA PHE A 121 11.38 -24.59 10.53
C PHE A 121 11.67 -24.46 9.03
N TYR A 122 10.68 -24.68 8.17
CA TYR A 122 10.87 -24.58 6.73
C TYR A 122 11.03 -23.13 6.25
N VAL A 123 12.25 -22.69 5.96
CA VAL A 123 12.50 -21.37 5.34
C VAL A 123 12.72 -21.56 3.84
N PRO A 124 11.96 -20.86 2.96
CA PRO A 124 12.20 -20.94 1.52
C PRO A 124 13.62 -20.50 1.17
N LYS A 125 14.34 -21.31 0.37
CA LYS A 125 15.73 -21.03 -0.04
C LYS A 125 15.88 -19.66 -0.69
N SER A 126 14.91 -19.25 -1.50
CA SER A 126 14.87 -17.92 -2.13
C SER A 126 14.82 -16.78 -1.10
N GLY A 127 14.08 -16.96 -0.01
CA GLY A 127 13.99 -16.00 1.09
C GLY A 127 15.32 -15.85 1.83
N ILE A 128 15.99 -16.97 2.13
CA ILE A 128 17.32 -16.96 2.77
C ILE A 128 18.33 -16.19 1.92
N VAL A 129 18.41 -16.50 0.63
CA VAL A 129 19.34 -15.83 -0.30
C VAL A 129 19.04 -14.34 -0.36
N LEU A 130 17.77 -13.95 -0.48
CA LEU A 130 17.38 -12.54 -0.54
C LEU A 130 17.73 -11.80 0.76
N SER A 131 17.46 -12.40 1.92
CA SER A 131 17.81 -11.83 3.22
C SER A 131 19.32 -11.67 3.42
N LEU A 132 20.12 -12.64 2.99
CA LEU A 132 21.58 -12.55 3.02
C LEU A 132 22.08 -11.41 2.12
N VAL A 133 21.62 -11.36 0.87
CA VAL A 133 22.05 -10.34 -0.09
C VAL A 133 21.69 -8.95 0.42
N ILE A 134 20.44 -8.72 0.81
CA ILE A 134 20.00 -7.40 1.27
C ILE A 134 20.65 -7.05 2.61
N GLY A 135 20.71 -7.98 3.56
CA GLY A 135 21.30 -7.74 4.88
C GLY A 135 22.77 -7.34 4.80
N PHE A 136 23.59 -8.12 4.10
CA PHE A 136 25.01 -7.80 3.92
C PHE A 136 25.20 -6.53 3.10
N PHE A 137 24.40 -6.33 2.05
CA PHE A 137 24.47 -5.10 1.25
C PHE A 137 24.19 -3.87 2.11
N SER A 138 23.17 -3.93 2.99
CA SER A 138 22.84 -2.84 3.90
C SER A 138 23.95 -2.56 4.92
N ILE A 139 24.58 -3.61 5.46
CA ILE A 139 25.72 -3.47 6.38
C ILE A 139 26.90 -2.83 5.67
N ILE A 140 27.29 -3.34 4.50
CA ILE A 140 28.43 -2.82 3.74
C ILE A 140 28.19 -1.35 3.40
N LEU A 141 27.01 -1.00 2.87
CA LEU A 141 26.68 0.39 2.55
C LEU A 141 26.69 1.29 3.79
N GLY A 142 26.04 0.86 4.88
CA GLY A 142 25.95 1.65 6.10
C GLY A 142 27.32 1.89 6.74
N VAL A 143 28.14 0.84 6.83
CA VAL A 143 29.45 0.88 7.48
C VAL A 143 30.49 1.58 6.62
N TYR A 144 30.45 1.43 5.28
CA TYR A 144 31.47 1.97 4.39
C TYR A 144 31.68 3.49 4.54
N PHE A 145 30.59 4.27 4.64
CA PHE A 145 30.70 5.72 4.82
C PHE A 145 31.26 6.10 6.19
N SER A 146 30.87 5.37 7.24
CA SER A 146 31.38 5.55 8.61
C SER A 146 32.86 5.17 8.71
N ALA A 147 33.26 4.06 8.09
CA ALA A 147 34.64 3.59 8.02
C ALA A 147 35.53 4.57 7.23
N LYS A 148 35.02 5.13 6.13
CA LYS A 148 35.72 6.19 5.38
C LYS A 148 35.95 7.42 6.28
N ARG A 149 34.96 7.81 7.08
CA ARG A 149 35.08 8.93 8.02
C ARG A 149 36.10 8.62 9.12
N ALA A 150 36.06 7.43 9.74
CA ALA A 150 37.03 6.98 10.73
C ALA A 150 38.48 7.12 10.21
N SER A 151 38.71 6.62 8.99
CA SER A 151 40.05 6.64 8.36
C SER A 151 40.57 8.04 8.01
N SER A 152 39.68 9.04 7.95
CA SER A 152 40.05 10.39 7.53
C SER A 152 40.55 11.29 8.67
N VAL A 153 40.30 10.93 9.94
CA VAL A 153 40.66 11.76 11.10
C VAL A 153 42.17 11.76 11.32
N SER A 154 42.79 12.94 11.36
CA SER A 154 44.24 13.05 11.55
C SER A 154 44.69 12.71 12.99
N PRO A 155 45.91 12.14 13.18
CA PRO A 155 46.40 11.80 14.51
C PRO A 155 46.44 13.01 15.46
N ILE A 156 46.91 14.15 14.95
CA ILE A 156 46.98 15.40 15.71
C ILE A 156 45.58 15.85 16.14
N GLU A 157 44.59 15.87 15.23
CA GLU A 157 43.21 16.27 15.48
C GLU A 157 42.47 15.32 16.43
N ALA A 158 42.77 14.02 16.37
CA ALA A 158 42.21 13.02 17.27
C ALA A 158 42.74 13.16 18.70
N ILE A 159 44.00 13.57 18.86
CA ILE A 159 44.65 13.75 20.18
C ILE A 159 44.31 15.13 20.77
N THR A 160 44.28 16.17 19.95
CA THR A 160 43.97 17.55 20.36
C THR A 160 42.47 17.83 20.46
N SER A 161 41.62 16.79 20.56
CA SER A 161 40.16 16.83 20.46
C SER A 161 39.42 17.64 21.56
N ASN A 162 39.97 18.77 22.01
CA ASN A 162 39.24 19.96 22.39
C ASN A 162 39.04 20.84 21.15
N ASN A 163 37.77 21.12 20.87
CA ASN A 163 37.26 22.20 20.00
C ASN A 163 37.08 21.91 18.51
N ASN A 164 35.94 21.25 18.22
CA ASN A 164 35.06 21.53 17.08
C ASN A 164 34.53 22.99 17.04
N LEU A 165 35.24 23.96 17.62
CA LEU A 165 34.92 25.38 17.63
C LEU A 165 35.82 26.09 16.63
N ASN A 166 35.70 25.73 15.35
CA ASN A 166 36.06 26.65 14.27
C ASN A 166 35.04 27.81 14.30
N LEU A 167 35.17 28.69 15.29
CA LEU A 167 34.38 29.92 15.45
C LEU A 167 34.80 30.92 14.37
N LYS A 168 34.46 30.65 13.11
CA LYS A 168 34.48 31.67 12.07
C LYS A 168 33.31 32.62 12.34
N GLY A 169 33.48 33.57 13.27
CA GLY A 169 32.44 34.52 13.71
C GLY A 169 31.74 35.29 12.57
N LYS A 170 32.38 35.40 11.39
CA LYS A 170 31.76 35.93 10.16
C LYS A 170 30.58 35.07 9.64
N LYS A 171 30.67 33.73 9.72
CA LYS A 171 29.60 32.82 9.24
C LYS A 171 28.37 32.89 10.14
N THR A 172 28.55 32.94 11.45
CA THR A 172 27.46 32.98 12.43
C THR A 172 26.58 34.25 12.27
N LYS A 173 27.21 35.40 12.00
CA LYS A 173 26.51 36.68 11.80
C LYS A 173 25.73 36.73 10.47
N GLN A 174 26.23 36.05 9.43
CA GLN A 174 25.58 35.94 8.13
C GLN A 174 24.40 34.94 8.17
N GLU A 175 24.54 33.85 8.93
CA GLU A 175 23.49 32.83 9.10
C GLU A 175 22.25 33.36 9.85
N LEU A 176 22.42 34.30 10.77
CA LEU A 176 21.36 35.04 11.46
C LEU A 176 20.63 36.02 10.55
N LYS A 177 21.34 36.69 9.62
CA LYS A 177 20.73 37.61 8.64
C LYS A 177 19.91 36.88 7.57
N SER A 178 20.24 35.63 7.26
CA SER A 178 19.60 34.83 6.21
C SER A 178 18.18 34.33 6.55
N SER A 179 17.78 34.36 7.82
CA SER A 179 16.49 33.81 8.27
C SER A 179 15.69 34.84 9.07
N LYS A 180 15.62 36.08 8.54
CA LYS A 180 14.91 37.20 9.18
C LYS A 180 13.45 36.87 9.55
N PHE A 181 12.77 35.99 8.82
CA PHE A 181 11.36 35.67 9.08
C PHE A 181 11.16 34.80 10.33
N LEU A 182 11.93 33.71 10.49
CA LEU A 182 11.76 32.76 11.61
C LEU A 182 12.35 33.24 12.94
N ILE A 183 13.21 34.27 12.94
CA ILE A 183 14.05 34.65 14.08
C ILE A 183 13.73 36.08 14.58
N LYS A 184 12.77 36.79 13.95
CA LYS A 184 12.49 38.20 14.26
C LYS A 184 11.94 38.38 15.67
N GLU A 185 10.97 37.54 16.06
CA GLU A 185 10.22 37.65 17.32
C GLU A 185 10.49 36.50 18.31
N SER A 186 11.38 35.57 17.99
CA SER A 186 11.66 34.42 18.86
C SER A 186 12.54 34.78 20.08
N SER A 187 12.35 34.11 21.21
CA SER A 187 13.21 34.26 22.41
C SER A 187 14.69 33.93 22.15
N PHE A 188 15.58 34.45 22.99
CA PHE A 188 17.05 34.29 22.84
C PHE A 188 17.49 32.83 22.76
N GLU A 189 16.86 31.96 23.55
CA GLU A 189 17.08 30.52 23.61
C GLU A 189 16.79 29.86 22.26
N THR A 190 15.71 30.29 21.59
CA THR A 190 15.30 29.78 20.27
C THR A 190 16.32 30.17 19.20
N LYS A 191 16.87 31.39 19.26
CA LYS A 191 17.91 31.84 18.33
C LYS A 191 19.18 30.99 18.50
N MET A 192 19.58 30.71 19.73
CA MET A 192 20.74 29.89 20.05
C MET A 192 20.55 28.43 19.61
N ALA A 193 19.35 27.86 19.83
CA ALA A 193 19.00 26.53 19.35
C ALA A 193 19.09 26.45 17.82
N TYR A 194 18.52 27.42 17.10
CA TYR A 194 18.55 27.45 15.64
C TYR A 194 19.98 27.53 15.07
N ILE A 195 20.83 28.38 15.64
CA ILE A 195 22.24 28.47 15.24
C ILE A 195 22.94 27.12 15.46
N ASN A 196 22.67 26.44 16.58
CA ASN A 196 23.25 25.13 16.86
C ASN A 196 22.83 24.06 15.84
N LEU A 197 21.57 24.05 15.42
CA LEU A 197 21.07 23.15 14.38
C LEU A 197 21.73 23.42 13.02
N LYS A 198 21.83 24.70 12.63
CA LYS A 198 22.41 25.12 11.34
C LYS A 198 23.93 24.90 11.28
N ARG A 199 24.64 25.10 12.39
CA ARG A 199 26.08 24.83 12.53
C ARG A 199 26.41 23.37 12.22
N ASN A 200 25.55 22.45 12.66
CA ASN A 200 25.70 21.01 12.43
C ASN A 200 24.70 20.49 11.38
N LYS A 201 24.41 21.27 10.33
CA LYS A 201 23.35 20.97 9.34
C LYS A 201 23.39 19.54 8.79
N LYS A 202 24.57 18.99 8.51
CA LYS A 202 24.70 17.62 7.98
C LYS A 202 24.28 16.57 9.01
N LYS A 203 24.68 16.74 10.28
CA LYS A 203 24.30 15.83 11.37
C LYS A 203 22.80 15.93 11.61
N PHE A 204 22.26 17.14 11.68
CA PHE A 204 20.83 17.37 11.89
C PHE A 204 19.97 16.77 10.77
N ILE A 205 20.29 17.07 9.50
CA ILE A 205 19.56 16.53 8.34
C ILE A 205 19.57 15.00 8.34
N ASN A 206 20.73 14.37 8.59
CA ASN A 206 20.83 12.92 8.63
C ASN A 206 19.96 12.31 9.74
N THR A 207 19.96 12.90 10.95
CA THR A 207 19.13 12.42 12.06
C THR A 207 17.64 12.58 11.76
N VAL A 208 17.21 13.74 11.26
CA VAL A 208 15.81 13.99 10.92
C VAL A 208 15.33 13.06 9.80
N LEU A 209 16.11 12.92 8.72
CA LEU A 209 15.77 12.00 7.63
C LEU A 209 15.61 10.57 8.14
N SER A 210 16.52 10.13 9.01
CA SER A 210 16.48 8.77 9.56
C SER A 210 15.25 8.54 10.43
N LEU A 211 14.90 9.51 11.29
CA LEU A 211 13.71 9.44 12.14
C LEU A 211 12.43 9.47 11.30
N SER A 212 12.35 10.38 10.32
CA SER A 212 11.21 10.49 9.41
C SER A 212 10.98 9.21 8.63
N ILE A 213 12.05 8.60 8.12
CA ILE A 213 12.00 7.34 7.38
C ILE A 213 11.38 6.22 8.24
N ILE A 214 11.78 6.11 9.52
CA ILE A 214 11.23 5.11 10.44
C ILE A 214 9.73 5.35 10.65
N ILE A 215 9.33 6.60 10.91
CA ILE A 215 7.92 6.97 11.12
C ILE A 215 7.09 6.68 9.87
N ILE A 216 7.58 7.07 8.69
CA ILE A 216 6.90 6.83 7.42
C ILE A 216 6.75 5.32 7.20
N MET A 217 7.81 4.53 7.42
CA MET A 217 7.75 3.09 7.25
C MET A 217 6.76 2.43 8.21
N PHE A 218 6.71 2.89 9.46
CA PHE A 218 5.73 2.42 10.44
C PHE A 218 4.29 2.74 10.01
N ILE A 219 4.03 3.95 9.55
CA ILE A 219 2.71 4.38 9.07
C ILE A 219 2.32 3.58 7.82
N THR A 220 3.20 3.47 6.83
CA THR A 220 2.96 2.70 5.61
C THR A 220 2.72 1.23 5.91
N GLY A 221 3.50 0.63 6.81
CA GLY A 221 3.30 -0.75 7.25
C GLY A 221 1.90 -0.94 7.87
N ASN A 222 1.51 -0.06 8.79
CA ASN A 222 0.17 -0.09 9.40
C ASN A 222 -0.95 0.12 8.37
N TYR A 223 -0.76 1.05 7.44
CA TYR A 223 -1.72 1.29 6.37
C TYR A 223 -1.88 0.05 5.49
N LEU A 224 -0.79 -0.58 5.07
CA LEU A 224 -0.82 -1.81 4.30
C LEU A 224 -1.51 -2.95 5.07
N LEU A 225 -1.24 -3.10 6.37
CA LEU A 225 -1.91 -4.09 7.21
C LEU A 225 -3.43 -3.85 7.27
N LYS A 226 -3.86 -2.59 7.42
CA LYS A 226 -5.29 -2.23 7.38
C LYS A 226 -5.91 -2.47 6.01
N ALA A 227 -5.22 -2.08 4.94
CA ALA A 227 -5.71 -2.24 3.56
C ALA A 227 -5.78 -3.71 3.13
N ALA A 228 -4.93 -4.57 3.70
CA ALA A 228 -4.92 -6.01 3.49
C ALA A 228 -5.88 -6.76 4.42
N ASN A 229 -6.46 -6.10 5.43
CA ASN A 229 -7.41 -6.73 6.33
C ASN A 229 -8.71 -7.03 5.56
N PRO A 230 -9.02 -8.31 5.29
CA PRO A 230 -10.19 -8.66 4.50
C PRO A 230 -11.48 -8.28 5.23
N ILE A 231 -11.48 -8.25 6.57
CA ILE A 231 -12.66 -7.90 7.38
C ILE A 231 -13.02 -6.43 7.19
N ASN A 232 -12.03 -5.53 7.13
CA ASN A 232 -12.31 -4.11 6.94
C ASN A 232 -12.87 -3.85 5.55
N ARG A 233 -12.25 -4.42 4.51
CA ARG A 233 -12.81 -4.35 3.15
C ARG A 233 -14.18 -5.00 3.05
N PHE A 234 -14.42 -6.08 3.77
CA PHE A 234 -15.72 -6.73 3.81
C PHE A 234 -16.76 -5.80 4.44
N LYS A 235 -16.48 -5.22 5.61
CA LYS A 235 -17.36 -4.25 6.28
C LYS A 235 -17.63 -2.99 5.45
N GLU A 236 -16.65 -2.50 4.69
CA GLU A 236 -16.83 -1.33 3.82
C GLU A 236 -17.70 -1.62 2.59
N ASN A 237 -17.79 -2.87 2.14
CA ASN A 237 -18.55 -3.24 0.94
C ASN A 237 -19.99 -3.72 1.25
N PHE A 238 -20.35 -3.88 2.52
CA PHE A 238 -21.67 -4.35 2.94
C PHE A 238 -22.26 -3.41 3.99
N ASP A 239 -23.36 -2.75 3.64
CA ASP A 239 -24.13 -1.91 4.56
C ASP A 239 -24.95 -2.73 5.59
N SER A 240 -24.98 -4.05 5.45
CA SER A 240 -25.74 -4.97 6.32
C SER A 240 -24.99 -6.28 6.58
N ASP A 241 -25.25 -6.90 7.73
CA ASP A 241 -24.67 -8.21 8.10
C ASP A 241 -25.24 -9.36 7.27
N PHE A 242 -26.50 -9.23 6.84
CA PHE A 242 -27.20 -10.20 6.00
C PHE A 242 -27.91 -9.50 4.84
N LEU A 243 -27.84 -10.12 3.65
CA LEU A 243 -28.59 -9.72 2.47
C LEU A 243 -29.44 -10.90 2.02
N VAL A 244 -30.77 -10.75 2.12
CA VAL A 244 -31.72 -11.74 1.62
C VAL A 244 -32.22 -11.27 0.26
N THR A 245 -31.93 -12.04 -0.79
CA THR A 245 -32.37 -11.72 -2.16
C THR A 245 -33.13 -12.90 -2.73
N THR A 246 -34.26 -12.61 -3.38
CA THR A 246 -35.01 -13.59 -4.17
C THR A 246 -35.03 -13.15 -5.62
N PHE A 247 -34.84 -14.09 -6.53
CA PHE A 247 -34.91 -13.86 -7.97
C PHE A 247 -35.99 -14.77 -8.55
N SER A 248 -36.95 -14.19 -9.25
CA SER A 248 -38.04 -14.91 -9.90
C SER A 248 -38.50 -14.14 -11.13
N ASP A 249 -38.67 -14.86 -12.22
CA ASP A 249 -39.20 -14.34 -13.48
C ASP A 249 -40.74 -14.35 -13.50
N THR A 250 -41.36 -14.97 -12.48
CA THR A 250 -42.82 -15.03 -12.31
C THR A 250 -43.30 -13.88 -11.41
N PRO A 251 -44.24 -13.03 -11.89
CA PRO A 251 -44.88 -12.01 -11.06
C PRO A 251 -45.52 -12.63 -9.81
N GLY A 252 -45.26 -12.06 -8.64
CA GLY A 252 -45.81 -12.53 -7.36
C GLY A 252 -44.99 -13.59 -6.63
N ASN A 253 -44.01 -14.21 -7.29
CA ASN A 253 -43.04 -15.10 -6.65
C ASN A 253 -41.84 -14.26 -6.15
N GLY A 254 -41.76 -14.02 -4.85
CA GLY A 254 -40.71 -13.22 -4.21
C GLY A 254 -40.99 -13.10 -2.72
N LEU A 255 -40.20 -12.29 -2.00
CA LEU A 255 -40.50 -11.99 -0.60
C LEU A 255 -41.85 -11.29 -0.49
N THR A 256 -42.82 -11.92 0.17
CA THR A 256 -44.12 -11.31 0.45
C THR A 256 -44.02 -10.31 1.60
N GLU A 257 -45.02 -9.44 1.76
CA GLU A 257 -45.07 -8.53 2.92
C GLU A 257 -45.07 -9.28 4.26
N GLU A 258 -45.68 -10.46 4.30
CA GLU A 258 -45.67 -11.36 5.45
C GLU A 258 -44.25 -11.86 5.75
N ASN A 259 -43.51 -12.33 4.73
CA ASN A 259 -42.12 -12.74 4.92
C ASN A 259 -41.23 -11.59 5.41
N ILE A 260 -41.45 -10.37 4.90
CA ILE A 260 -40.72 -9.18 5.33
C ILE A 260 -41.05 -8.84 6.78
N LYS A 261 -42.30 -9.01 7.21
CA LYS A 261 -42.74 -8.78 8.60
C LYS A 261 -42.12 -9.81 9.54
N ASP A 262 -42.09 -11.08 9.15
CA ASP A 262 -41.44 -12.13 9.93
C ASP A 262 -39.94 -11.87 10.09
N LEU A 263 -39.27 -11.47 9.00
CA LEU A 263 -37.86 -11.07 9.02
C LEU A 263 -37.60 -9.87 9.95
N SER A 264 -38.51 -8.91 10.03
CA SER A 264 -38.40 -7.77 10.94
C SER A 264 -38.63 -8.11 12.41
N ASN A 265 -39.28 -9.25 12.71
CA ASN A 265 -39.56 -9.70 14.07
C ASN A 265 -38.48 -10.64 14.64
N ILE A 266 -37.42 -10.93 13.87
CA ILE A 266 -36.31 -11.75 14.34
C ILE A 266 -35.60 -11.03 15.49
N LYS A 267 -35.50 -11.70 16.65
CA LYS A 267 -34.90 -11.15 17.86
C LYS A 267 -33.44 -10.76 17.62
N GLY A 268 -33.16 -9.47 17.64
CA GLY A 268 -31.82 -8.90 17.41
C GLY A 268 -31.52 -8.54 15.95
N GLY A 269 -32.46 -8.72 15.03
CA GLY A 269 -32.34 -8.23 13.65
C GLY A 269 -33.01 -6.87 13.48
N GLU A 270 -32.33 -5.92 12.86
CA GLU A 270 -32.92 -4.66 12.41
C GLU A 270 -33.00 -4.68 10.88
N LEU A 271 -34.19 -4.46 10.34
CA LEU A 271 -34.37 -4.36 8.89
C LEU A 271 -33.97 -2.96 8.41
N LEU A 272 -32.79 -2.88 7.79
CA LEU A 272 -32.19 -1.60 7.38
C LEU A 272 -32.74 -1.04 6.07
N SER A 273 -33.08 -1.88 5.09
CA SER A 273 -33.52 -1.46 3.75
C SER A 273 -34.38 -2.53 3.07
N LYS A 274 -35.33 -2.09 2.25
CA LYS A 274 -36.12 -2.92 1.33
C LYS A 274 -35.95 -2.38 -0.08
N THR A 275 -35.40 -3.18 -0.97
CA THR A 275 -35.25 -2.82 -2.39
C THR A 275 -35.93 -3.86 -3.27
N LYS A 276 -36.74 -3.40 -4.23
CA LYS A 276 -37.30 -4.25 -5.28
C LYS A 276 -36.63 -3.90 -6.60
N SER A 277 -36.11 -4.89 -7.32
CA SER A 277 -35.50 -4.65 -8.63
C SER A 277 -36.21 -5.44 -9.71
N ILE A 278 -36.44 -4.79 -10.85
CA ILE A 278 -37.03 -5.39 -12.04
C ILE A 278 -36.07 -5.13 -13.19
N ILE A 279 -35.60 -6.20 -13.81
CA ILE A 279 -34.86 -6.12 -15.06
C ILE A 279 -35.90 -6.01 -16.17
N SER A 280 -35.88 -4.91 -16.90
CA SER A 280 -36.72 -4.67 -18.06
C SER A 280 -35.85 -4.64 -19.32
N ILE A 281 -36.46 -5.05 -20.42
CA ILE A 281 -35.86 -4.96 -21.73
C ILE A 281 -36.56 -3.81 -22.45
N LEU A 282 -35.79 -2.80 -22.83
CA LEU A 282 -36.26 -1.67 -23.61
C LEU A 282 -35.79 -1.86 -25.06
N ASP A 283 -36.75 -2.08 -25.95
CA ASP A 283 -36.49 -2.08 -27.39
C ASP A 283 -36.72 -0.67 -27.92
N LEU A 284 -35.67 -0.10 -28.51
CA LEU A 284 -35.64 1.24 -29.06
C LEU A 284 -35.52 1.20 -30.57
N GLU A 285 -36.20 2.13 -31.24
CA GLU A 285 -36.07 2.33 -32.67
C GLU A 285 -34.87 3.24 -32.99
N GLU A 286 -34.37 3.16 -34.23
CA GLU A 286 -33.19 3.90 -34.68
C GLU A 286 -33.27 5.42 -34.46
N GLY A 287 -34.47 6.00 -34.54
CA GLY A 287 -34.72 7.43 -34.33
C GLY A 287 -34.65 7.89 -32.87
N GLN A 288 -34.68 6.95 -31.91
CA GLN A 288 -34.67 7.24 -30.48
C GLN A 288 -33.25 7.16 -29.87
N LEU A 289 -32.23 6.94 -30.69
CA LEU A 289 -30.86 6.69 -30.27
C LEU A 289 -29.91 7.83 -30.64
N THR A 290 -29.07 8.20 -29.67
CA THR A 290 -27.92 9.07 -29.89
C THR A 290 -26.82 8.33 -30.65
N ASP A 291 -25.93 9.08 -31.31
CA ASP A 291 -24.80 8.52 -32.07
C ASP A 291 -23.83 7.73 -31.16
N ASP A 292 -23.68 8.14 -29.91
CA ASP A 292 -22.92 7.41 -28.88
C ASP A 292 -23.59 6.07 -28.54
N GLY A 293 -24.92 6.05 -28.40
CA GLY A 293 -25.69 4.83 -28.17
C GLY A 293 -25.55 3.83 -29.32
N LYS A 294 -25.56 4.31 -30.57
CA LYS A 294 -25.32 3.49 -31.77
C LYS A 294 -23.90 2.90 -31.77
N SER A 295 -22.90 3.70 -31.41
CA SER A 295 -21.51 3.27 -31.32
C SER A 295 -21.30 2.21 -30.23
N TYR A 296 -21.96 2.37 -29.07
CA TYR A 296 -21.95 1.37 -28.00
C TYR A 296 -22.53 0.04 -28.46
N ILE A 297 -23.70 0.02 -29.10
CA ILE A 297 -24.32 -1.23 -29.58
C ILE A 297 -23.46 -1.88 -30.67
N LYS A 298 -22.88 -1.10 -31.60
CA LYS A 298 -21.97 -1.61 -32.63
C LYS A 298 -20.71 -2.25 -32.05
N SER A 299 -20.23 -1.77 -30.89
CA SER A 299 -19.11 -2.42 -30.19
C SER A 299 -19.51 -3.79 -29.62
N LYS A 300 -20.75 -3.93 -29.14
CA LYS A 300 -21.28 -5.17 -28.58
C LYS A 300 -21.75 -6.18 -29.63
N SER A 301 -22.25 -5.74 -30.78
CA SER A 301 -22.68 -6.63 -31.88
C SER A 301 -21.53 -7.49 -32.42
N ARG A 302 -20.29 -6.94 -32.44
CA ARG A 302 -19.07 -7.69 -32.81
C ARG A 302 -18.83 -8.94 -31.96
N ALA A 303 -19.37 -8.99 -30.74
CA ALA A 303 -19.22 -10.10 -29.80
C ALA A 303 -20.48 -10.98 -29.69
N ASN A 304 -21.62 -10.56 -30.24
CA ASN A 304 -22.89 -11.26 -30.09
C ASN A 304 -23.77 -11.14 -31.35
N LYS A 305 -23.89 -12.26 -32.08
CA LYS A 305 -24.67 -12.39 -33.32
C LYS A 305 -26.16 -12.05 -33.18
N PHE A 306 -26.73 -12.22 -31.98
CA PHE A 306 -28.11 -11.84 -31.70
C PHE A 306 -28.29 -10.31 -31.69
N VAL A 307 -27.32 -9.59 -31.15
CA VAL A 307 -27.32 -8.12 -31.12
C VAL A 307 -27.05 -7.56 -32.52
N GLU A 308 -26.25 -8.25 -33.32
CA GLU A 308 -26.02 -7.93 -34.73
C GLU A 308 -27.31 -8.04 -35.56
N ASN A 309 -28.03 -9.17 -35.48
CA ASN A 309 -29.30 -9.37 -36.19
C ASN A 309 -30.37 -8.34 -35.79
N LEU A 310 -30.45 -7.96 -34.51
CA LEU A 310 -31.38 -6.93 -34.05
C LEU A 310 -31.03 -5.55 -34.63
N ALA A 311 -29.74 -5.20 -34.67
CA ALA A 311 -29.27 -3.96 -35.26
C ALA A 311 -29.52 -3.89 -36.77
N GLU A 312 -29.43 -5.01 -37.50
CA GLU A 312 -29.81 -5.10 -38.92
C GLU A 312 -31.31 -4.86 -39.15
N GLN A 313 -32.15 -5.29 -38.19
CA GLN A 313 -33.59 -5.03 -38.17
C GLN A 313 -33.95 -3.64 -37.63
N LYS A 314 -32.96 -2.75 -37.44
CA LYS A 314 -33.12 -1.39 -36.87
C LYS A 314 -33.79 -1.35 -35.50
N THR A 315 -33.76 -2.45 -34.75
CA THR A 315 -34.27 -2.56 -33.39
C THR A 315 -33.10 -2.71 -32.42
N TYR A 316 -33.06 -1.88 -31.39
CA TYR A 316 -31.93 -1.83 -30.47
C TYR A 316 -32.37 -2.15 -29.05
N ARG A 317 -31.85 -3.26 -28.54
CA ARG A 317 -32.25 -3.80 -27.24
C ARG A 317 -31.33 -3.33 -26.12
N PHE A 318 -31.90 -2.65 -25.12
CA PHE A 318 -31.20 -2.24 -23.90
C PHE A 318 -31.78 -2.94 -22.69
N GLN A 319 -30.91 -3.57 -21.91
CA GLN A 319 -31.29 -4.07 -20.60
C GLN A 319 -31.28 -2.89 -19.62
N SER A 320 -32.46 -2.53 -19.12
CA SER A 320 -32.64 -1.53 -18.08
C SER A 320 -32.97 -2.21 -16.75
N THR A 321 -32.50 -1.64 -15.65
CA THR A 321 -32.81 -2.15 -14.31
C THR A 321 -33.58 -1.08 -13.57
N MET A 322 -34.86 -1.31 -13.34
CA MET A 322 -35.68 -0.48 -12.47
C MET A 322 -35.46 -0.93 -11.02
N LYS A 323 -35.28 0.04 -10.12
CA LYS A 323 -35.14 -0.21 -8.68
C LYS A 323 -36.16 0.65 -7.93
N GLY A 324 -36.96 0.00 -7.10
CA GLY A 324 -37.83 0.64 -6.12
C GLY A 324 -37.15 0.65 -4.76
N TYR A 325 -37.11 1.83 -4.15
CA TYR A 325 -36.51 2.08 -2.84
C TYR A 325 -37.59 2.49 -1.84
N ASP A 326 -37.32 2.29 -0.55
CA ASP A 326 -38.16 2.86 0.50
C ASP A 326 -37.90 4.37 0.69
N GLY A 327 -38.79 5.05 1.42
CA GLY A 327 -38.66 6.49 1.64
C GLY A 327 -37.37 6.89 2.40
N LYS A 328 -36.85 6.02 3.28
CA LYS A 328 -35.61 6.32 4.03
C LYS A 328 -34.39 6.26 3.11
N ASP A 329 -34.36 5.32 2.19
CA ASP A 329 -33.29 5.18 1.21
C ASP A 329 -33.36 6.26 0.12
N LEU A 330 -34.56 6.70 -0.28
CA LEU A 330 -34.75 7.84 -1.17
C LEU A 330 -34.22 9.16 -0.57
N GLU A 331 -34.35 9.36 0.75
CA GLU A 331 -33.74 10.52 1.44
C GLU A 331 -32.21 10.51 1.32
N LYS A 332 -31.56 9.35 1.44
CA LYS A 332 -30.09 9.25 1.31
C LYS A 332 -29.60 9.67 -0.08
N LEU A 333 -30.38 9.37 -1.13
CA LEU A 333 -30.04 9.71 -2.51
C LEU A 333 -30.04 11.21 -2.79
N LYS A 334 -30.73 12.03 -1.96
CA LYS A 334 -30.77 13.49 -2.13
C LYS A 334 -29.40 14.15 -2.12
N SER A 335 -28.44 13.56 -1.41
CA SER A 335 -27.08 14.08 -1.29
C SER A 335 -26.28 14.07 -2.60
N ASN A 336 -26.69 13.24 -3.58
CA ASN A 336 -25.95 12.99 -4.82
C ASN A 336 -26.75 13.38 -6.08
N ILE A 337 -27.74 14.27 -5.95
CA ILE A 337 -28.54 14.73 -7.09
C ILE A 337 -27.69 15.67 -7.97
N LEU A 338 -27.56 15.32 -9.25
CA LEU A 338 -26.90 16.16 -10.26
C LEU A 338 -27.85 17.21 -10.84
N GLU A 339 -29.12 16.84 -11.07
CA GLU A 339 -30.14 17.70 -11.64
C GLU A 339 -31.53 17.30 -11.12
N GLY A 340 -32.40 18.30 -10.88
CA GLY A 340 -33.75 18.10 -10.34
C GLY A 340 -33.83 18.07 -8.81
N LYS A 341 -34.94 17.54 -8.28
CA LYS A 341 -35.17 17.32 -6.83
C LYS A 341 -35.87 15.99 -6.61
N ILE A 342 -35.54 15.29 -5.53
CA ILE A 342 -36.31 14.13 -5.05
C ILE A 342 -37.27 14.65 -3.98
N ASP A 343 -38.57 14.65 -4.28
CA ASP A 343 -39.62 15.01 -3.32
C ASP A 343 -40.54 13.81 -3.07
N ILE A 344 -40.32 13.12 -1.95
CA ILE A 344 -41.02 11.88 -1.61
C ILE A 344 -42.55 12.07 -1.54
N LYS A 345 -43.02 13.27 -1.15
CA LYS A 345 -44.45 13.55 -1.08
C LYS A 345 -45.06 13.70 -2.48
N GLU A 346 -44.33 14.34 -3.39
CA GLU A 346 -44.71 14.50 -4.79
C GLU A 346 -44.71 13.15 -5.52
N MET A 347 -43.69 12.31 -5.27
CA MET A 347 -43.56 10.95 -5.82
C MET A 347 -44.68 10.00 -5.39
N GLY A 348 -45.35 10.28 -4.26
CA GLY A 348 -46.52 9.51 -3.81
C GLY A 348 -47.80 9.86 -4.58
N ASN A 349 -47.85 11.05 -5.20
CA ASN A 349 -49.01 11.56 -5.92
C ASN A 349 -48.84 11.46 -7.45
N GLU A 350 -47.60 11.53 -7.94
CA GLU A 350 -47.29 11.46 -9.38
C GLU A 350 -46.14 10.46 -9.67
N PRO A 351 -46.19 9.73 -10.80
CA PRO A 351 -45.14 8.80 -11.18
C PRO A 351 -43.88 9.55 -11.62
N VAL A 352 -42.93 9.72 -10.71
CA VAL A 352 -41.63 10.33 -10.99
C VAL A 352 -40.58 9.24 -11.20
N ALA A 353 -39.80 9.36 -12.28
CA ALA A 353 -38.67 8.47 -12.56
C ALA A 353 -37.34 9.14 -12.21
N ILE A 354 -36.48 8.45 -11.47
CA ILE A 354 -35.10 8.88 -11.20
C ILE A 354 -34.18 8.16 -12.20
N VAL A 355 -33.49 8.92 -13.03
CA VAL A 355 -32.50 8.38 -13.98
C VAL A 355 -31.13 8.44 -13.32
N VAL A 356 -30.50 7.27 -13.18
CA VAL A 356 -29.15 7.16 -12.61
C VAL A 356 -28.14 7.10 -13.75
N GLN A 357 -27.24 8.06 -13.79
CA GLN A 357 -26.09 8.03 -14.69
C GLN A 357 -25.04 7.09 -14.08
N ASN A 358 -24.72 6.00 -14.80
CA ASN A 358 -23.68 5.04 -14.43
C ASN A 358 -22.31 5.42 -15.00
#